data_AF-A0A7J7GVJ6-F1
#
_entry.id   AF-A0A7J7GVJ6-F1
#
_cell.length_a   1.000
_cell.length_b   1.000
_cell.length_c   1.000
_cell.angle_alpha   90.00
_cell.angle_beta   90.00
_cell.angle_gamma   90.00
#
_symmetry.space_group_name_H-M   'P 1'
#
loop_
_entity.id
_entity.type
_entity.pdbx_description
1 polymer ?
#
loop_
_entity_poly.entity_id
_entity_poly.type
_entity_poly.pdbx_seq_one_letter_code
_entity_poly.pdbx_strand_id
1 'polypeptide(L)'
;MCYCAVRLAGEFGPISLAGGVSPGSFLAYGYRWSKDWCLGDMGFGREKTTYCYFSVAVSNNLPYDSVIRLIVAKSAILITVADDFFDMKGSLKELKYLTEAVQRWDGNGLSGHGKIIFDALEDLVSDIGNKHLHQQGSDITKNLKDIWRETFASWFVEATWSNNGYIPSMHEYLDIGAISIATHTIVLPASCFLNPKLPNHKLKCSQYETITKLLMVTTRLLNDVQSYQKEQLDRKTNLVLIHFKGYPQSEIEDSIAYVKEILEEKKRELLEHALMDDRFNDLPKLCKLLHLSCLKVFQMFFNSSNLFDSNTELLDDVKKAIYVPPEYQINKPLKPILPFPSKSEKKNSKVLARFIENFKYQHFTRIPSRVGFEKVVIPPKFKLCFV
;
A
#
# COMPACT_ATOMS: atom_id res chain seq x y z
N MET A 1 -8.10 11.87 13.80
CA MET A 1 -8.87 12.17 12.57
C MET A 1 -9.30 10.87 11.85
N CYS A 2 -10.14 10.05 12.49
CA CYS A 2 -10.67 8.79 11.91
C CYS A 2 -12.22 8.84 11.76
N TYR A 3 -12.80 10.02 11.54
CA TYR A 3 -14.24 10.19 11.37
C TYR A 3 -14.73 10.07 9.91
N CYS A 4 -13.83 10.01 8.91
CA CYS A 4 -14.22 9.88 7.50
C CYS A 4 -14.34 8.43 6.99
N ALA A 5 -13.66 7.45 7.60
CA ALA A 5 -13.74 6.06 7.15
C ALA A 5 -15.12 5.42 7.45
N VAL A 6 -15.75 5.82 8.56
CA VAL A 6 -17.05 5.26 8.98
C VAL A 6 -18.23 5.88 8.23
N ARG A 7 -18.09 7.09 7.64
CA ARG A 7 -19.23 7.81 7.05
C ARG A 7 -19.55 7.44 5.60
N LEU A 8 -18.63 6.77 4.88
CA LEU A 8 -18.88 6.32 3.51
C LEU A 8 -19.65 4.99 3.41
N ALA A 9 -19.82 4.27 4.53
CA ALA A 9 -20.61 3.04 4.57
C ALA A 9 -22.13 3.29 4.72
N GLY A 10 -22.56 4.54 4.91
CA GLY A 10 -23.94 4.88 5.30
C GLY A 10 -24.92 5.29 4.20
N GLU A 11 -24.52 5.38 2.92
CA GLU A 11 -25.38 5.99 1.88
C GLU A 11 -25.90 5.06 0.77
N PHE A 12 -25.71 3.74 0.86
CA PHE A 12 -26.31 2.84 -0.13
C PHE A 12 -27.05 1.69 0.55
N GLY A 13 -28.38 1.68 0.37
CA GLY A 13 -29.30 0.68 0.90
C GLY A 13 -29.06 -0.73 0.36
N PRO A 14 -29.81 -1.73 0.86
CA PRO A 14 -29.52 -3.14 0.62
C PRO A 14 -29.82 -3.50 -0.83
N ILE A 15 -28.83 -4.07 -1.53
CA ILE A 15 -29.04 -4.71 -2.82
C ILE A 15 -28.74 -6.20 -2.67
N SER A 16 -29.76 -6.98 -3.02
CA SER A 16 -29.84 -8.44 -2.93
C SER A 16 -28.65 -9.14 -3.58
N LEU A 17 -28.18 -10.15 -2.85
CA LEU A 17 -27.10 -11.07 -3.18
C LEU A 17 -27.45 -11.92 -4.41
N ALA A 18 -26.56 -11.93 -5.39
CA ALA A 18 -26.40 -13.03 -6.33
C ALA A 18 -24.89 -13.33 -6.40
N GLY A 19 -24.41 -14.27 -5.57
CA GLY A 19 -23.01 -14.68 -5.58
C GLY A 19 -22.37 -15.12 -4.26
N GLY A 20 -22.99 -14.86 -3.10
CA GLY A 20 -22.87 -15.67 -1.88
C GLY A 20 -21.49 -16.09 -1.33
N VAL A 21 -20.57 -15.16 -1.03
CA VAL A 21 -19.53 -15.37 0.00
C VAL A 21 -19.58 -14.17 0.95
N SER A 22 -19.84 -14.42 2.24
CA SER A 22 -19.85 -13.37 3.27
C SER A 22 -18.41 -12.90 3.56
N PRO A 23 -18.22 -11.69 4.13
CA PRO A 23 -16.90 -11.24 4.60
C PRO A 23 -16.19 -12.24 5.52
N GLY A 24 -16.96 -13.00 6.32
CA GLY A 24 -16.42 -14.06 7.19
C GLY A 24 -15.82 -15.25 6.43
N SER A 25 -16.40 -15.63 5.28
CA SER A 25 -15.86 -16.72 4.46
C SER A 25 -14.56 -16.33 3.74
N PHE A 26 -14.41 -15.07 3.31
CA PHE A 26 -13.15 -14.56 2.74
C PHE A 26 -11.98 -14.69 3.72
N LEU A 27 -12.19 -14.27 4.97
CA LEU A 27 -11.21 -14.38 6.05
C LEU A 27 -10.86 -15.84 6.35
N ALA A 28 -11.87 -16.71 6.38
CA ALA A 28 -11.68 -18.12 6.66
C ALA A 28 -10.79 -18.81 5.61
N TYR A 29 -10.99 -18.55 4.31
CA TYR A 29 -10.17 -19.16 3.25
C TYR A 29 -8.71 -18.74 3.32
N GLY A 30 -8.49 -17.45 3.54
CA GLY A 30 -7.15 -16.93 3.60
C GLY A 30 -6.40 -17.35 4.89
N TYR A 31 -7.07 -17.28 6.04
CA TYR A 31 -6.51 -17.74 7.31
C TYR A 31 -6.18 -19.24 7.26
N ARG A 32 -7.07 -20.04 6.64
CA ARG A 32 -6.82 -21.46 6.39
C ARG A 32 -5.58 -21.66 5.52
N TRP A 33 -5.45 -20.92 4.41
CA TRP A 33 -4.26 -21.02 3.56
C TRP A 33 -2.97 -20.68 4.31
N SER A 34 -2.97 -19.60 5.11
CA SER A 34 -1.82 -19.23 5.95
C SER A 34 -1.44 -20.35 6.93
N LYS A 35 -2.45 -20.98 7.55
CA LYS A 35 -2.28 -22.11 8.46
C LYS A 35 -1.79 -23.38 7.75
N ASP A 36 -2.36 -23.71 6.60
CA ASP A 36 -2.00 -24.91 5.82
C ASP A 36 -0.51 -24.88 5.40
N TRP A 37 0.03 -23.67 5.21
CA TRP A 37 1.45 -23.43 4.92
C TRP A 37 2.30 -23.05 6.14
N CYS A 38 1.77 -23.15 7.36
CA CYS A 38 2.47 -22.81 8.61
C CYS A 38 3.04 -21.38 8.66
N LEU A 39 2.49 -20.43 7.88
CA LEU A 39 2.99 -19.06 7.78
C LEU A 39 2.78 -18.25 9.07
N GLY A 40 1.73 -18.58 9.84
CA GLY A 40 1.49 -18.01 11.18
C GLY A 40 2.31 -18.66 12.29
N ASP A 41 2.94 -19.81 12.05
CA ASP A 41 3.61 -20.65 13.05
C ASP A 41 5.13 -20.73 12.81
N MET A 42 5.70 -19.71 12.15
CA MET A 42 7.13 -19.67 11.80
C MET A 42 8.05 -19.57 13.03
N GLY A 43 7.53 -19.16 14.19
CA GLY A 43 8.31 -19.01 15.43
C GLY A 43 9.26 -17.81 15.45
N PHE A 44 9.16 -16.93 14.46
CA PHE A 44 9.81 -15.62 14.38
C PHE A 44 8.91 -14.68 13.58
N GLY A 45 9.29 -13.40 13.52
CA GLY A 45 8.56 -12.40 12.73
C GLY A 45 7.23 -12.01 13.36
N ARG A 46 6.51 -11.17 12.64
CA ARG A 46 5.24 -10.58 13.02
C ARG A 46 4.11 -11.45 12.49
N GLU A 47 3.21 -11.89 13.37
CA GLU A 47 1.92 -12.45 12.94
C GLU A 47 1.01 -11.28 12.54
N LYS A 48 0.90 -11.00 11.24
CA LYS A 48 0.10 -9.88 10.69
C LYS A 48 -0.97 -10.33 9.73
N THR A 49 -1.34 -11.62 9.74
CA THR A 49 -2.40 -12.18 8.89
C THR A 49 -3.68 -11.36 9.02
N THR A 50 -4.07 -11.02 10.25
CA THR A 50 -5.28 -10.20 10.51
C THR A 50 -5.17 -8.78 9.94
N TYR A 51 -3.99 -8.16 10.01
CA TYR A 51 -3.76 -6.81 9.47
C TYR A 51 -3.74 -6.80 7.94
N CYS A 52 -3.16 -7.83 7.32
CA CYS A 52 -3.20 -8.06 5.88
C CYS A 52 -4.65 -8.24 5.39
N TYR A 53 -5.49 -8.96 6.13
CA TYR A 53 -6.92 -9.04 5.77
C TYR A 53 -7.66 -7.73 5.98
N PHE A 54 -7.41 -7.06 7.10
CA PHE A 54 -8.04 -5.79 7.42
C PHE A 54 -7.76 -4.74 6.33
N SER A 55 -6.52 -4.62 5.88
CA SER A 55 -6.14 -3.68 4.81
C SER A 55 -6.86 -3.94 3.49
N VAL A 56 -7.07 -5.21 3.16
CA VAL A 56 -7.87 -5.61 1.99
C VAL A 56 -9.35 -5.33 2.22
N ALA A 57 -9.88 -5.63 3.41
CA ALA A 57 -11.30 -5.43 3.74
C ALA A 57 -11.70 -3.96 3.59
N VAL A 58 -10.91 -3.02 4.14
CA VAL A 58 -11.18 -1.57 4.09
C VAL A 58 -10.90 -0.93 2.72
N SER A 59 -10.40 -1.69 1.75
CA SER A 59 -10.17 -1.19 0.40
C SER A 59 -11.48 -1.16 -0.41
N ASN A 60 -12.10 0.03 -0.50
CA ASN A 60 -13.40 0.24 -1.15
C ASN A 60 -13.42 -0.04 -2.67
N ASN A 61 -12.27 -0.01 -3.33
CA ASN A 61 -12.20 -0.20 -4.79
C ASN A 61 -12.05 -1.67 -5.21
N LEU A 62 -12.01 -2.60 -4.24
CA LEU A 62 -12.02 -4.03 -4.52
C LEU A 62 -13.45 -4.58 -4.48
N PRO A 63 -13.86 -5.46 -5.40
CA PRO A 63 -15.18 -6.08 -5.30
C PRO A 63 -15.25 -6.95 -4.02
N TYR A 64 -16.36 -6.85 -3.28
CA TYR A 64 -16.52 -7.42 -1.92
C TYR A 64 -16.28 -8.93 -1.84
N ASP A 65 -16.74 -9.66 -2.85
CA ASP A 65 -16.53 -11.10 -3.00
C ASP A 65 -15.75 -11.35 -4.29
N SER A 66 -14.42 -11.22 -4.22
CA SER A 66 -13.58 -11.42 -5.38
C SER A 66 -12.31 -12.18 -5.07
N VAL A 67 -11.92 -13.00 -6.04
CA VAL A 67 -10.60 -13.62 -6.15
C VAL A 67 -9.47 -12.60 -5.93
N ILE A 68 -9.68 -11.35 -6.34
CA ILE A 68 -8.71 -10.26 -6.21
C ILE A 68 -8.36 -10.02 -4.74
N ARG A 69 -9.36 -9.97 -3.85
CA ARG A 69 -9.09 -9.77 -2.41
C ARG A 69 -8.24 -10.92 -1.85
N LEU A 70 -8.46 -12.15 -2.31
CA LEU A 70 -7.72 -13.31 -1.84
C LEU A 70 -6.27 -13.27 -2.32
N ILE A 71 -6.06 -12.91 -3.59
CA ILE A 71 -4.73 -12.71 -4.17
C ILE A 71 -3.96 -11.65 -3.37
N VAL A 72 -4.56 -10.48 -3.17
CA VAL A 72 -3.94 -9.37 -2.45
C VAL A 72 -3.59 -9.77 -1.01
N ALA A 73 -4.51 -10.43 -0.29
CA ALA A 73 -4.26 -10.84 1.09
C ALA A 73 -3.19 -11.92 1.21
N LYS A 74 -3.25 -12.99 0.39
CA LYS A 74 -2.24 -14.05 0.39
C LYS A 74 -0.85 -13.51 0.04
N SER A 75 -0.76 -12.65 -0.99
CA SER A 75 0.51 -11.97 -1.34
C SER A 75 1.04 -11.13 -0.18
N ALA A 76 0.20 -10.32 0.47
CA ALA A 76 0.62 -9.48 1.59
C ALA A 76 1.13 -10.29 2.80
N ILE A 77 0.49 -11.43 3.09
CA ILE A 77 0.92 -12.35 4.16
C ILE A 77 2.29 -12.94 3.82
N LEU A 78 2.43 -13.51 2.63
CA LEU A 78 3.69 -14.12 2.20
C LEU A 78 4.83 -13.10 2.15
N ILE A 79 4.56 -11.89 1.66
CA ILE A 79 5.50 -10.76 1.68
C ILE A 79 5.97 -10.48 3.10
N THR A 80 5.04 -10.36 4.05
CA THR A 80 5.38 -10.03 5.44
C THR A 80 6.24 -11.12 6.09
N VAL A 81 5.88 -12.39 5.89
CA VAL A 81 6.63 -13.53 6.46
C VAL A 81 8.02 -13.66 5.81
N ALA A 82 8.11 -13.48 4.50
CA ALA A 82 9.39 -13.52 3.79
C ALA A 82 10.28 -12.33 4.21
N ASP A 83 9.74 -11.11 4.23
CA ASP A 83 10.42 -9.90 4.71
C ASP A 83 11.01 -10.14 6.11
N ASP A 84 10.20 -10.59 7.08
CA ASP A 84 10.67 -10.90 8.43
C ASP A 84 11.76 -11.98 8.47
N PHE A 85 11.73 -12.94 7.55
CA PHE A 85 12.78 -13.96 7.46
C PHE A 85 14.10 -13.35 7.01
N PHE A 86 14.09 -12.50 5.98
CA PHE A 86 15.27 -11.74 5.53
C PHE A 86 15.78 -10.77 6.59
N ASP A 87 14.86 -10.21 7.38
CA ASP A 87 15.15 -9.11 8.29
C ASP A 87 15.57 -9.52 9.69
N MET A 88 15.13 -10.68 10.18
CA MET A 88 15.25 -11.03 11.60
C MET A 88 15.90 -12.39 11.86
N LYS A 89 15.70 -13.37 10.96
CA LYS A 89 15.96 -14.77 11.30
C LYS A 89 16.98 -15.46 10.40
N GLY A 90 16.85 -15.31 9.09
CA GLY A 90 17.66 -16.05 8.13
C GLY A 90 19.12 -15.62 8.18
N SER A 91 20.02 -16.59 8.22
CA SER A 91 21.44 -16.31 7.97
C SER A 91 21.66 -15.93 6.52
N LEU A 92 22.67 -15.11 6.22
CA LEU A 92 22.96 -14.71 4.83
C LEU A 92 23.09 -15.90 3.86
N LYS A 93 23.58 -17.05 4.36
CA LYS A 93 23.66 -18.31 3.59
C LYS A 93 22.27 -18.87 3.26
N GLU A 94 21.37 -18.94 4.24
CA GLU A 94 19.99 -19.41 4.02
C GLU A 94 19.22 -18.47 3.10
N LEU A 95 19.36 -17.16 3.30
CA LEU A 95 18.75 -16.14 2.44
C LEU A 95 19.23 -16.29 0.99
N LYS A 96 20.54 -16.48 0.79
CA LYS A 96 21.11 -16.75 -0.53
C LYS A 96 20.50 -17.99 -1.19
N TYR A 97 20.42 -19.11 -0.47
CA TYR A 97 19.85 -20.34 -1.03
C TYR A 97 18.37 -20.19 -1.39
N LEU A 98 17.60 -19.48 -0.55
CA LEU A 98 16.20 -19.17 -0.84
C LEU A 98 16.07 -18.29 -2.07
N THR A 99 16.82 -17.20 -2.16
CA THR A 99 16.81 -16.32 -3.34
C THR A 99 17.21 -17.09 -4.60
N GLU A 100 18.27 -17.90 -4.56
CA GLU A 100 18.68 -18.75 -5.69
C GLU A 100 17.58 -19.75 -6.08
N ALA A 101 16.82 -20.29 -5.12
CA ALA A 101 15.69 -21.19 -5.36
C ALA A 101 14.55 -20.50 -6.11
N VAL A 102 14.22 -19.27 -5.70
CA VAL A 102 13.23 -18.44 -6.41
C VAL A 102 13.73 -18.07 -7.81
N GLN A 103 15.02 -17.77 -7.99
CA GLN A 103 15.60 -17.47 -9.32
C GLN A 103 15.53 -18.66 -10.28
N ARG A 104 15.79 -19.89 -9.82
CA ARG A 104 15.61 -21.09 -10.66
C ARG A 104 14.16 -21.56 -10.72
N TRP A 105 13.31 -21.09 -9.79
CA TRP A 105 11.97 -21.58 -9.52
C TRP A 105 11.94 -23.09 -9.21
N ASP A 106 12.84 -23.53 -8.33
CA ASP A 106 12.97 -24.92 -7.89
C ASP A 106 13.45 -24.95 -6.42
N GLY A 107 12.63 -25.52 -5.53
CA GLY A 107 12.86 -25.61 -4.10
C GLY A 107 13.84 -26.72 -3.67
N ASN A 108 14.41 -27.48 -4.62
CA ASN A 108 15.39 -28.52 -4.32
C ASN A 108 16.57 -27.97 -3.50
N GLY A 109 16.91 -28.67 -2.42
CA GLY A 109 17.99 -28.29 -1.50
C GLY A 109 17.61 -27.27 -0.41
N LEU A 110 16.39 -26.73 -0.42
CA LEU A 110 15.90 -25.91 0.69
C LEU A 110 15.45 -26.77 1.87
N SER A 111 15.57 -26.22 3.07
CA SER A 111 15.07 -26.81 4.31
C SER A 111 14.60 -25.71 5.27
N GLY A 112 13.94 -26.10 6.37
CA GLY A 112 13.47 -25.17 7.39
C GLY A 112 12.53 -24.09 6.85
N HIS A 113 12.66 -22.88 7.37
CA HIS A 113 11.81 -21.74 7.03
C HIS A 113 11.86 -21.35 5.55
N GLY A 114 13.03 -21.45 4.92
CA GLY A 114 13.17 -21.14 3.50
C GLY A 114 12.36 -22.08 2.61
N LYS A 115 12.26 -23.38 2.97
CA LYS A 115 11.42 -24.34 2.23
C LYS A 115 9.94 -23.99 2.36
N ILE A 116 9.49 -23.66 3.58
CA ILE A 116 8.10 -23.28 3.84
C ILE A 116 7.70 -22.06 3.01
N ILE A 117 8.54 -21.01 3.01
CA ILE A 117 8.31 -19.79 2.23
C ILE A 117 8.26 -20.09 0.72
N PHE A 118 9.19 -20.90 0.21
CA PHE A 118 9.23 -21.27 -1.20
C PHE A 118 7.98 -22.06 -1.61
N ASP A 119 7.55 -23.04 -0.81
CA ASP A 119 6.40 -23.87 -1.16
C ASP A 119 5.10 -23.08 -1.16
N ALA A 120 4.92 -22.19 -0.17
CA ALA A 120 3.79 -21.27 -0.13
C ALA A 120 3.80 -20.30 -1.33
N LEU A 121 4.98 -19.84 -1.76
CA LEU A 121 5.15 -19.02 -2.95
C LEU A 121 4.77 -19.76 -4.23
N GLU A 122 5.25 -21.00 -4.38
CA GLU A 122 4.96 -21.84 -5.54
C GLU A 122 3.46 -22.13 -5.66
N ASP A 123 2.81 -22.49 -4.55
CA ASP A 123 1.37 -22.68 -4.47
C ASP A 123 0.61 -21.42 -4.87
N LEU A 124 0.97 -20.26 -4.28
CA LEU A 124 0.33 -18.98 -4.59
C LEU A 124 0.43 -18.62 -6.07
N VAL A 125 1.62 -18.71 -6.65
CA VAL A 125 1.84 -18.38 -8.06
C VAL A 125 1.10 -19.34 -8.99
N SER A 126 1.11 -20.63 -8.66
CA SER A 126 0.37 -21.65 -9.43
C SER A 126 -1.13 -21.45 -9.35
N ASP A 127 -1.68 -21.15 -8.16
CA ASP A 127 -3.09 -20.85 -7.93
C ASP A 127 -3.54 -19.63 -8.75
N ILE A 128 -2.78 -18.52 -8.72
CA ILE A 128 -3.07 -17.31 -9.48
C ILE A 128 -3.00 -17.60 -11.00
N GLY A 129 -1.93 -18.24 -11.46
CA GLY A 129 -1.73 -18.58 -12.87
C GLY A 129 -2.86 -19.44 -13.42
N ASN A 130 -3.21 -20.52 -12.72
CA ASN A 130 -4.32 -21.40 -13.09
C ASN A 130 -5.66 -20.68 -13.11
N LYS A 131 -5.97 -19.87 -12.09
CA LYS A 131 -7.21 -19.08 -12.05
C LYS A 131 -7.30 -18.12 -13.23
N HIS A 132 -6.21 -17.44 -13.56
CA HIS A 132 -6.19 -16.50 -14.68
C HIS A 132 -6.35 -17.22 -16.03
N LEU A 133 -5.66 -18.36 -16.22
CA LEU A 133 -5.82 -19.19 -17.42
C LEU A 133 -7.26 -19.68 -17.58
N HIS A 134 -7.89 -20.16 -16.50
CA HIS A 134 -9.28 -20.62 -16.54
C HIS A 134 -10.29 -19.50 -16.79
N GLN A 135 -10.11 -18.31 -16.19
CA GLN A 135 -11.06 -17.21 -16.30
C GLN A 135 -10.88 -16.37 -17.56
N GLN A 136 -9.64 -16.18 -18.02
CA GLN A 136 -9.28 -15.21 -19.06
C GLN A 136 -8.53 -15.84 -20.24
N GLY A 137 -8.29 -17.15 -20.24
CA GLY A 137 -7.67 -17.88 -21.36
C GLY A 137 -6.18 -17.56 -21.58
N SER A 138 -5.53 -16.85 -20.67
CA SER A 138 -4.12 -16.44 -20.79
C SER A 138 -3.32 -16.84 -19.56
N ASP A 139 -2.13 -17.38 -19.79
CA ASP A 139 -1.19 -17.75 -18.74
C ASP A 139 -0.27 -16.57 -18.39
N ILE A 140 -0.34 -16.12 -17.14
CA ILE A 140 0.51 -15.06 -16.58
C ILE A 140 1.58 -15.60 -15.64
N THR A 141 1.71 -16.92 -15.48
CA THR A 141 2.58 -17.57 -14.50
C THR A 141 4.02 -17.08 -14.63
N LYS A 142 4.56 -16.97 -15.84
CA LYS A 142 5.91 -16.45 -16.06
C LYS A 142 6.09 -15.03 -15.49
N ASN A 143 5.13 -14.14 -15.75
CA ASN A 143 5.17 -12.77 -15.24
C ASN A 143 5.11 -12.73 -13.72
N LEU A 144 4.27 -13.57 -13.09
CA LEU A 144 4.22 -13.68 -11.64
C LEU A 144 5.57 -14.13 -11.07
N LYS A 145 6.19 -15.16 -11.68
CA LYS A 145 7.53 -15.63 -11.29
C LYS A 145 8.57 -14.51 -11.38
N ASP A 146 8.55 -13.73 -12.46
CA ASP A 146 9.49 -12.63 -12.67
C ASP A 146 9.35 -11.54 -11.58
N ILE A 147 8.12 -11.18 -11.20
CA ILE A 147 7.84 -10.21 -10.11
C ILE A 147 8.36 -10.72 -8.75
N TRP A 148 8.13 -11.99 -8.44
CA TRP A 148 8.64 -12.55 -7.19
C TRP A 148 10.16 -12.70 -7.19
N ARG A 149 10.77 -12.99 -8.34
CA ARG A 149 12.23 -13.05 -8.48
C ARG A 149 12.90 -11.72 -8.16
N GLU A 150 12.41 -10.61 -8.67
CA GLU A 150 12.99 -9.30 -8.36
C GLU A 150 12.77 -8.92 -6.89
N THR A 151 11.62 -9.26 -6.31
CA THR A 151 11.32 -8.99 -4.89
C THR A 151 12.29 -9.75 -3.96
N PHE A 152 12.51 -11.05 -4.19
CA PHE A 152 13.47 -11.82 -3.39
C PHE A 152 14.93 -11.43 -3.66
N ALA A 153 15.23 -10.92 -4.85
CA ALA A 153 16.56 -10.39 -5.15
C ALA A 153 16.83 -9.08 -4.40
N SER A 154 15.86 -8.16 -4.34
CA SER A 154 16.01 -6.89 -3.62
C SER A 154 16.16 -7.10 -2.11
N TRP A 155 15.37 -7.99 -1.49
CA TRP A 155 15.57 -8.35 -0.07
C TRP A 155 16.95 -8.94 0.20
N PHE A 156 17.47 -9.78 -0.70
CA PHE A 156 18.81 -10.32 -0.54
C PHE A 156 19.90 -9.25 -0.63
N VAL A 157 19.72 -8.24 -1.50
CA VAL A 157 20.62 -7.09 -1.59
C VAL A 157 20.60 -6.29 -0.29
N GLU A 158 19.43 -5.96 0.26
CA GLU A 158 19.32 -5.24 1.54
C GLU A 158 19.93 -6.01 2.72
N ALA A 159 19.70 -7.32 2.79
CA ALA A 159 20.32 -8.19 3.79
C ALA A 159 21.86 -8.21 3.64
N THR A 160 22.36 -8.21 2.41
CA THR A 160 23.81 -8.16 2.13
C THR A 160 24.40 -6.81 2.54
N TRP A 161 23.71 -5.69 2.27
CA TRP A 161 24.15 -4.37 2.72
C TRP A 161 24.27 -4.31 4.23
N SER A 162 23.23 -4.75 4.93
CA SER A 162 23.18 -4.77 6.40
C SER A 162 24.28 -5.66 7.00
N ASN A 163 24.48 -6.87 6.44
CA ASN A 163 25.51 -7.80 6.90
C ASN A 163 26.93 -7.26 6.71
N ASN A 164 27.19 -6.56 5.59
CA ASN A 164 28.51 -6.05 5.26
C ASN A 164 28.77 -4.63 5.78
N GLY A 165 27.79 -4.00 6.42
CA GLY A 165 27.85 -2.59 6.83
C GLY A 165 27.97 -1.62 5.65
N TYR A 166 27.54 -2.04 4.45
CA TYR A 166 27.56 -1.20 3.26
C TYR A 166 26.46 -0.14 3.35
N ILE A 167 26.80 1.11 3.03
CA ILE A 167 25.86 2.22 2.99
C ILE A 167 25.71 2.63 1.53
N PRO A 168 24.57 2.33 0.89
CA PRO A 168 24.33 2.69 -0.50
C PRO A 168 24.16 4.20 -0.66
N SER A 169 24.28 4.68 -1.91
CA SER A 169 23.82 6.02 -2.25
C SER A 169 22.29 6.13 -2.13
N MET A 170 21.73 7.35 -1.99
CA MET A 170 20.28 7.53 -1.94
C MET A 170 19.55 6.98 -3.18
N HIS A 171 20.18 7.10 -4.37
CA HIS A 171 19.60 6.59 -5.61
C HIS A 171 19.61 5.05 -5.64
N GLU A 172 20.75 4.44 -5.33
CA GLU A 172 20.90 2.99 -5.25
C GLU A 172 19.96 2.39 -4.20
N TYR A 173 19.84 3.03 -3.03
CA TYR A 173 18.88 2.63 -2.01
C TYR A 173 17.45 2.68 -2.53
N LEU A 174 17.04 3.77 -3.19
CA LEU A 174 15.67 3.90 -3.68
C LEU A 174 15.34 2.91 -4.79
N ASP A 175 16.30 2.57 -5.66
CA ASP A 175 16.09 1.60 -6.73
C ASP A 175 15.80 0.19 -6.17
N ILE A 176 16.52 -0.21 -5.12
CA ILE A 176 16.29 -1.49 -4.43
C ILE A 176 15.08 -1.42 -3.49
N GLY A 177 14.99 -0.36 -2.69
CA GLY A 177 13.97 -0.13 -1.68
C GLY A 177 12.55 -0.04 -2.27
N ALA A 178 12.42 0.55 -3.46
CA ALA A 178 11.15 0.60 -4.18
C ALA A 178 10.68 -0.81 -4.59
N ILE A 179 11.59 -1.75 -4.85
CA ILE A 179 11.25 -3.14 -5.15
C ILE A 179 11.01 -3.93 -3.86
N SER A 180 11.87 -3.80 -2.85
CA SER A 180 11.79 -4.55 -1.58
C SER A 180 10.52 -4.27 -0.77
N ILE A 181 9.91 -3.09 -0.90
CA ILE A 181 8.59 -2.80 -0.28
C ILE A 181 7.44 -3.66 -0.88
N ALA A 182 7.69 -4.31 -2.03
CA ALA A 182 6.86 -5.35 -2.63
C ALA A 182 5.40 -4.96 -2.98
N THR A 183 5.09 -3.66 -3.08
CA THR A 183 3.72 -3.22 -3.38
C THR A 183 3.28 -3.56 -4.81
N HIS A 184 4.21 -3.56 -5.77
CA HIS A 184 3.98 -4.00 -7.14
C HIS A 184 3.57 -5.49 -7.22
N THR A 185 4.18 -6.34 -6.39
CA THR A 185 3.88 -7.78 -6.21
C THR A 185 2.44 -8.03 -5.75
N ILE A 186 1.81 -7.04 -5.14
CA ILE A 186 0.42 -7.08 -4.72
C ILE A 186 -0.51 -6.57 -5.83
N VAL A 187 -0.25 -5.37 -6.35
CA VAL A 187 -1.22 -4.67 -7.21
C VAL A 187 -1.23 -5.15 -8.67
N LEU A 188 -0.11 -5.63 -9.20
CA LEU A 188 -0.01 -6.05 -10.61
C LEU A 188 -0.78 -7.36 -10.89
N PRO A 189 -0.62 -8.45 -10.10
CA PRO A 189 -1.43 -9.64 -10.29
C PRO A 189 -2.93 -9.32 -10.15
N ALA A 190 -3.31 -8.56 -9.12
CA ALA A 190 -4.68 -8.12 -8.89
C ALA A 190 -5.25 -7.28 -10.06
N SER A 191 -4.43 -6.44 -10.69
CA SER A 191 -4.83 -5.65 -11.86
C SER A 191 -5.21 -6.51 -13.08
N CYS A 192 -4.62 -7.69 -13.25
CA CYS A 192 -4.96 -8.61 -14.33
C CYS A 192 -6.38 -9.18 -14.19
N PHE A 193 -6.83 -9.40 -12.95
CA PHE A 193 -8.19 -9.85 -12.68
C PHE A 193 -9.22 -8.70 -12.73
N LEU A 194 -8.79 -7.46 -12.45
CA LEU A 194 -9.65 -6.27 -12.61
C LEU A 194 -9.86 -5.88 -14.08
N ASN A 195 -8.88 -6.11 -14.93
CA ASN A 195 -9.03 -5.93 -16.36
C ASN A 195 -8.43 -7.12 -17.14
N PRO A 196 -9.27 -8.05 -17.59
CA PRO A 196 -8.86 -9.19 -18.41
C PRO A 196 -8.12 -8.87 -19.70
N LYS A 197 -8.27 -7.65 -20.22
CA LYS A 197 -7.60 -7.20 -21.44
C LYS A 197 -6.25 -6.55 -21.15
N LEU A 198 -5.81 -6.52 -19.90
CA LEU A 198 -4.52 -5.94 -19.53
C LEU A 198 -3.40 -6.77 -20.18
N PRO A 199 -2.54 -6.16 -21.00
CA PRO A 199 -1.48 -6.91 -21.66
C PRO A 199 -0.44 -7.44 -20.65
N ASN A 200 -0.07 -8.71 -20.77
CA ASN A 200 0.90 -9.37 -19.88
C ASN A 200 2.27 -8.65 -19.80
N HIS A 201 2.66 -7.87 -20.82
CA HIS A 201 3.91 -7.12 -20.77
C HIS A 201 3.90 -6.01 -19.71
N LYS A 202 2.73 -5.52 -19.27
CA LYS A 202 2.58 -4.51 -18.21
C LYS A 202 3.00 -5.02 -16.83
N LEU A 203 3.22 -6.33 -16.69
CA LEU A 203 3.76 -6.96 -15.49
C LEU A 203 5.29 -7.13 -15.52
N LYS A 204 5.98 -6.67 -16.56
CA LYS A 204 7.45 -6.76 -16.63
C LYS A 204 8.08 -5.53 -15.99
N CYS A 205 9.12 -5.72 -15.19
CA CYS A 205 9.84 -4.63 -14.51
C CYS A 205 10.21 -3.46 -15.43
N SER A 206 10.83 -3.75 -16.58
CA SER A 206 11.21 -2.74 -17.58
C SER A 206 10.03 -2.02 -18.26
N GLN A 207 8.81 -2.48 -18.02
CA GLN A 207 7.56 -1.95 -18.55
C GLN A 207 6.60 -1.53 -17.45
N TYR A 208 7.07 -1.38 -16.20
CA TYR A 208 6.26 -0.84 -15.14
C TYR A 208 5.83 0.59 -15.46
N GLU A 209 4.53 0.77 -15.38
CA GLU A 209 3.89 2.05 -15.60
C GLU A 209 4.27 3.04 -14.51
N THR A 210 4.22 4.32 -14.85
CA THR A 210 4.63 5.41 -13.96
C THR A 210 3.88 5.35 -12.63
N ILE A 211 2.59 5.04 -12.64
CA ILE A 211 1.78 4.92 -11.42
C ILE A 211 2.25 3.75 -10.51
N THR A 212 2.71 2.64 -11.08
CA THR A 212 3.26 1.50 -10.32
C THR A 212 4.57 1.90 -9.65
N LYS A 213 5.46 2.54 -10.41
CA LYS A 213 6.75 3.07 -9.93
C LYS A 213 6.57 4.10 -8.82
N LEU A 214 5.62 5.02 -8.99
CA LEU A 214 5.28 6.01 -7.96
C LEU A 214 4.70 5.35 -6.70
N LEU A 215 3.88 4.31 -6.84
CA LEU A 215 3.35 3.56 -5.70
C LEU A 215 4.49 2.92 -4.90
N MET A 216 5.39 2.23 -5.59
CA MET A 216 6.58 1.60 -4.99
C MET A 216 7.41 2.60 -4.19
N VAL A 217 7.76 3.74 -4.79
CA VAL A 217 8.56 4.77 -4.11
C VAL A 217 7.80 5.39 -2.94
N THR A 218 6.55 5.84 -3.15
CA THR A 218 5.78 6.52 -2.09
C THR A 218 5.53 5.61 -0.88
N THR A 219 5.32 4.32 -1.11
CA THR A 219 5.11 3.34 -0.02
C THR A 219 6.40 3.05 0.75
N ARG A 220 7.55 2.97 0.06
CA ARG A 220 8.88 2.89 0.70
C ARG A 220 9.17 4.12 1.56
N LEU A 221 8.94 5.32 1.03
CA LEU A 221 9.17 6.57 1.76
C LEU A 221 8.25 6.74 2.98
N LEU A 222 6.98 6.32 2.87
CA LEU A 222 6.06 6.28 4.00
C LEU A 222 6.59 5.39 5.13
N ASN A 223 7.08 4.20 4.80
CA ASN A 223 7.67 3.30 5.77
C ASN A 223 8.93 3.93 6.40
N ASP A 224 9.87 4.41 5.59
CA ASP A 224 11.17 4.93 6.06
C ASP A 224 11.03 6.02 7.12
N VAL A 225 10.10 6.96 6.89
CA VAL A 225 9.84 8.07 7.80
C VAL A 225 9.38 7.60 9.19
N GLN A 226 8.73 6.44 9.28
CA GLN A 226 8.21 5.91 10.54
C GLN A 226 9.06 4.79 11.14
N SER A 227 9.88 4.11 10.33
CA SER A 227 10.68 2.96 10.76
C SER A 227 12.13 3.29 11.13
N TYR A 228 12.63 4.49 10.77
CA TYR A 228 14.06 4.82 10.85
C TYR A 228 14.69 4.56 12.23
N GLN A 229 13.97 4.79 13.34
CA GLN A 229 14.50 4.57 14.69
C GLN A 229 14.76 3.08 14.96
N LYS A 230 13.81 2.23 14.57
CA LYS A 230 13.94 0.77 14.69
C LYS A 230 15.09 0.29 13.81
N GLU A 231 15.12 0.73 12.57
CA GLU A 231 16.15 0.34 11.60
C GLU A 231 17.55 0.81 12.03
N GLN A 232 17.67 1.95 12.70
CA GLN A 232 18.93 2.39 13.30
C GLN A 232 19.43 1.43 14.38
N LEU A 233 18.53 0.95 15.26
CA LEU A 233 18.86 -0.02 16.32
C LEU A 233 19.29 -1.36 15.71
N ASP A 234 18.58 -1.80 14.66
CA ASP A 234 18.84 -3.04 13.95
C ASP A 234 20.03 -2.95 12.97
N ARG A 235 20.67 -1.76 12.88
CA ARG A 235 21.79 -1.45 11.96
C ARG A 235 21.45 -1.66 10.48
N LYS A 236 20.21 -1.38 10.11
CA LYS A 236 19.71 -1.46 8.74
C LYS A 236 19.76 -0.12 8.03
N THR A 237 19.71 -0.18 6.70
CA THR A 237 19.67 0.99 5.83
C THR A 237 18.26 1.56 5.75
N ASN A 238 18.15 2.89 5.83
CA ASN A 238 16.92 3.67 5.74
C ASN A 238 17.23 4.98 5.01
N LEU A 239 16.34 5.53 4.19
CA LEU A 239 16.65 6.77 3.46
C LEU A 239 16.89 7.97 4.38
N VAL A 240 16.13 8.11 5.48
CA VAL A 240 16.32 9.18 6.47
C VAL A 240 17.72 9.07 7.08
N LEU A 241 18.15 7.85 7.43
CA LEU A 241 19.48 7.61 8.02
C LEU A 241 20.61 7.81 7.01
N ILE A 242 20.42 7.40 5.75
CA ILE A 242 21.39 7.60 4.66
C ILE A 242 21.59 9.10 4.42
N HIS A 243 20.49 9.86 4.31
CA HIS A 243 20.55 11.31 4.16
C HIS A 243 21.26 11.95 5.36
N PHE A 244 20.84 11.63 6.59
CA PHE A 244 21.42 12.18 7.81
C PHE A 244 22.95 11.95 7.91
N LYS A 245 23.43 10.77 7.54
CA LYS A 245 24.88 10.47 7.50
C LYS A 245 25.65 11.34 6.50
N GLY A 246 25.02 11.77 5.41
CA GLY A 246 25.61 12.69 4.42
C GLY A 246 25.71 14.13 4.91
N TYR A 247 24.97 14.49 5.96
CA TYR A 247 24.88 15.84 6.51
C TYR A 247 25.07 15.84 8.04
N PRO A 248 26.26 15.52 8.57
CA PRO A 248 26.48 15.31 10.00
C PRO A 248 26.34 16.57 10.88
N GLN A 249 26.06 17.73 10.29
CA GLN A 249 25.83 19.01 10.99
C GLN A 249 24.35 19.41 11.02
N SER A 250 23.45 18.61 10.41
CA SER A 250 22.00 18.82 10.48
C SER A 250 21.38 17.99 11.60
N GLU A 251 20.19 18.35 12.04
CA GLU A 251 19.40 17.53 12.96
C GLU A 251 18.69 16.40 12.17
N ILE A 252 18.27 15.34 12.86
CA ILE A 252 17.56 14.23 12.20
C ILE A 252 16.23 14.70 11.60
N GLU A 253 15.60 15.71 12.22
CA GLU A 253 14.38 16.36 11.77
C GLU A 253 14.51 16.97 10.37
N ASP A 254 15.69 17.50 10.02
CA ASP A 254 15.96 18.04 8.68
C ASP A 254 15.91 16.92 7.63
N SER A 255 16.45 15.75 7.97
CA SER A 255 16.42 14.57 7.08
C SER A 255 15.02 13.98 6.96
N ILE A 256 14.24 13.98 8.04
CA ILE A 256 12.83 13.58 8.02
C ILE A 256 12.02 14.55 7.14
N ALA A 257 12.24 15.86 7.27
CA ALA A 257 11.57 16.87 6.48
C ALA A 257 11.91 16.73 4.98
N TYR A 258 13.18 16.50 4.66
CA TYR A 258 13.65 16.22 3.31
C TYR A 258 12.93 15.02 2.68
N VAL A 259 12.87 13.88 3.38
CA VAL A 259 12.20 12.68 2.87
C VAL A 259 10.69 12.90 2.71
N LYS A 260 10.06 13.63 3.64
CA LYS A 260 8.63 14.00 3.55
C LYS A 260 8.33 14.92 2.36
N GLU A 261 9.24 15.83 2.00
CA GLU A 261 9.08 16.67 0.82
C GLU A 261 9.05 15.84 -0.47
N ILE A 262 9.98 14.91 -0.62
CA ILE A 262 10.01 13.96 -1.75
C ILE A 262 8.71 13.13 -1.77
N LEU A 263 8.29 12.61 -0.61
CA LEU A 263 7.06 11.84 -0.49
C LEU A 263 5.84 12.62 -0.97
N GLU A 264 5.65 13.87 -0.54
CA GLU A 264 4.50 14.69 -0.94
C GLU A 264 4.54 15.05 -2.44
N GLU A 265 5.73 15.29 -3.02
CA GLU A 265 5.89 15.47 -4.46
C GLU A 265 5.41 14.22 -5.22
N LYS A 266 5.95 13.03 -4.89
CA LYS A 266 5.63 11.78 -5.59
C LYS A 266 4.20 11.33 -5.37
N LYS A 267 3.63 11.61 -4.20
CA LYS A 267 2.21 11.38 -3.92
C LYS A 267 1.30 12.26 -4.78
N ARG A 268 1.65 13.53 -4.99
CA ARG A 268 0.90 14.41 -5.90
C ARG A 268 0.95 13.88 -7.34
N GLU A 269 2.12 13.47 -7.81
CA GLU A 269 2.26 12.83 -9.13
C GLU A 269 1.37 11.57 -9.24
N LEU A 270 1.40 10.70 -8.22
CA LEU A 270 0.56 9.49 -8.21
C LEU A 270 -0.93 9.83 -8.28
N LEU A 271 -1.38 10.84 -7.54
CA LEU A 271 -2.78 11.29 -7.57
C LEU A 271 -3.18 11.84 -8.94
N GLU A 272 -2.30 12.58 -9.61
CA GLU A 272 -2.53 13.05 -10.98
C GLU A 272 -2.71 11.88 -11.95
N HIS A 273 -1.83 10.87 -11.90
CA HIS A 273 -1.97 9.66 -12.71
C HIS A 273 -3.25 8.89 -12.38
N ALA A 274 -3.59 8.76 -11.10
CA ALA A 274 -4.74 7.98 -10.65
C ALA A 274 -6.09 8.60 -11.03
N LEU A 275 -6.19 9.94 -11.00
CA LEU A 275 -7.47 10.67 -11.09
C LEU A 275 -7.70 11.35 -12.44
N MET A 276 -6.65 11.65 -13.21
CA MET A 276 -6.81 12.23 -14.54
C MET A 276 -6.99 11.11 -15.58
N ASP A 277 -8.13 11.12 -16.28
CA ASP A 277 -8.54 10.04 -17.20
C ASP A 277 -7.89 10.13 -18.60
N ASP A 278 -7.24 11.25 -18.93
CA ASP A 278 -6.91 11.67 -20.29
C ASP A 278 -5.45 12.07 -20.53
N ARG A 279 -4.64 12.24 -19.46
CA ARG A 279 -3.23 12.70 -19.60
C ARG A 279 -2.16 11.60 -19.61
N PHE A 280 -2.47 10.41 -19.08
CA PHE A 280 -1.46 9.39 -18.75
C PHE A 280 -2.00 7.96 -18.96
N ASN A 281 -2.39 7.63 -20.20
CA ASN A 281 -3.11 6.40 -20.59
C ASN A 281 -2.28 5.09 -20.48
N ASP A 282 -1.80 4.81 -19.28
CA ASP A 282 -0.83 3.74 -19.00
C ASP A 282 -1.51 2.47 -18.45
N LEU A 283 -2.54 2.65 -17.60
CA LEU A 283 -3.35 1.60 -17.00
C LEU A 283 -4.86 1.91 -17.02
N PRO A 284 -5.73 0.88 -17.09
CA PRO A 284 -7.18 1.02 -16.95
C PRO A 284 -7.60 1.66 -15.62
N LYS A 285 -8.70 2.41 -15.62
CA LYS A 285 -9.20 3.15 -14.45
C LYS A 285 -9.31 2.33 -13.16
N LEU A 286 -9.86 1.12 -13.22
CA LEU A 286 -9.96 0.23 -12.05
C LEU A 286 -8.58 -0.17 -11.50
N CYS A 287 -7.60 -0.42 -12.37
CA CYS A 287 -6.23 -0.70 -11.97
C CYS A 287 -5.59 0.53 -11.31
N LYS A 288 -5.82 1.74 -11.84
CA LYS A 288 -5.34 3.00 -11.22
C LYS A 288 -5.94 3.22 -9.83
N LEU A 289 -7.23 2.94 -9.66
CA LEU A 289 -7.91 3.01 -8.36
C LEU A 289 -7.40 1.95 -7.38
N LEU A 290 -7.00 0.77 -7.85
CA LEU A 290 -6.33 -0.23 -7.03
C LEU A 290 -4.99 0.28 -6.47
N HIS A 291 -4.16 0.91 -7.32
CA HIS A 291 -2.89 1.52 -6.88
C HIS A 291 -3.14 2.61 -5.82
N LEU A 292 -4.12 3.48 -6.06
CA LEU A 292 -4.51 4.51 -5.08
C LEU A 292 -5.02 3.89 -3.77
N SER A 293 -5.72 2.76 -3.83
CA SER A 293 -6.19 2.05 -2.63
C SER A 293 -5.02 1.48 -1.83
N CYS A 294 -4.03 0.89 -2.52
CA CYS A 294 -2.80 0.41 -1.90
C CYS A 294 -2.05 1.55 -1.20
N LEU A 295 -1.89 2.71 -1.86
CA LEU A 295 -1.29 3.89 -1.21
C LEU A 295 -2.06 4.30 0.05
N LYS A 296 -3.40 4.33 0.00
CA LYS A 296 -4.24 4.68 1.16
C LYS A 296 -4.08 3.71 2.33
N VAL A 297 -3.90 2.42 2.03
CA VAL A 297 -3.57 1.41 3.05
C VAL A 297 -2.22 1.71 3.71
N PHE A 298 -1.19 2.03 2.93
CA PHE A 298 0.11 2.42 3.49
C PHE A 298 0.03 3.73 4.27
N GLN A 299 -0.78 4.69 3.84
CA GLN A 299 -1.03 5.90 4.62
C GLN A 299 -1.73 5.59 5.94
N MET A 300 -2.72 4.69 5.93
CA MET A 300 -3.34 4.22 7.17
C MET A 300 -2.29 3.63 8.11
N PHE A 301 -1.34 2.83 7.61
CA PHE A 301 -0.30 2.22 8.43
C PHE A 301 0.82 3.15 8.90
N PHE A 302 1.19 4.17 8.10
CA PHE A 302 2.45 4.90 8.28
C PHE A 302 2.33 6.43 8.31
N ASN A 303 1.13 7.02 8.29
CA ASN A 303 1.02 8.49 8.23
C ASN A 303 1.24 9.17 9.59
N SER A 304 0.91 8.52 10.71
CA SER A 304 1.09 9.07 12.06
C SER A 304 2.23 8.43 12.85
N SER A 305 2.39 7.12 12.69
CA SER A 305 3.32 6.24 13.41
C SER A 305 3.44 4.94 12.60
N ASN A 306 4.31 4.01 13.00
CA ASN A 306 4.36 2.67 12.40
C ASN A 306 3.28 1.75 13.02
N LEU A 307 2.03 1.92 12.58
CA LEU A 307 0.89 1.13 13.09
C LEU A 307 1.00 -0.35 12.69
N PHE A 308 1.68 -0.65 11.59
CA PHE A 308 1.80 -2.03 11.11
C PHE A 308 2.58 -2.90 12.08
N ASP A 309 3.65 -2.38 12.70
CA ASP A 309 4.42 -3.10 13.71
C ASP A 309 3.66 -3.25 15.02
N SER A 310 2.76 -2.32 15.35
CA SER A 310 1.94 -2.36 16.58
C SER A 310 0.94 -3.53 16.57
N ASN A 311 0.83 -4.25 17.69
CA ASN A 311 -0.13 -5.35 17.85
C ASN A 311 -1.49 -4.91 18.39
N THR A 312 -1.61 -3.66 18.84
CA THR A 312 -2.78 -3.18 19.59
C THR A 312 -3.45 -1.98 18.96
N GLU A 313 -2.70 -1.11 18.27
CA GLU A 313 -3.21 0.19 17.82
C GLU A 313 -4.34 0.11 16.79
N LEU A 314 -4.38 -0.94 15.95
CA LEU A 314 -5.45 -1.14 14.98
C LEU A 314 -6.49 -2.18 15.42
N LEU A 315 -6.35 -2.76 16.61
CA LEU A 315 -7.18 -3.89 17.04
C LEU A 315 -8.67 -3.53 17.10
N ASP A 316 -9.00 -2.32 17.57
CA ASP A 316 -10.39 -1.87 17.64
C ASP A 316 -10.98 -1.55 16.27
N ASP A 317 -10.18 -1.03 15.34
CA ASP A 317 -10.62 -0.80 13.96
C ASP A 317 -10.81 -2.13 13.21
N VAL A 318 -9.92 -3.09 13.43
CA VAL A 318 -10.04 -4.48 12.96
C VAL A 318 -11.35 -5.10 13.49
N LYS A 319 -11.62 -4.98 14.79
CA LYS A 319 -12.87 -5.47 15.41
C LYS A 319 -14.10 -4.86 14.74
N LYS A 320 -14.11 -3.54 14.57
CA LYS A 320 -15.24 -2.82 13.95
C LYS A 320 -15.44 -3.19 12.48
N ALA A 321 -14.37 -3.37 11.72
CA ALA A 321 -14.47 -3.63 10.28
C ALA A 321 -14.83 -5.09 9.95
N ILE A 322 -14.40 -6.04 10.79
CA ILE A 322 -14.49 -7.47 10.48
C ILE A 322 -15.52 -8.19 11.34
N TYR A 323 -15.54 -7.92 12.65
CA TYR A 323 -16.20 -8.77 13.63
C TYR A 323 -17.50 -8.18 14.17
N VAL A 324 -17.63 -6.86 14.23
CA VAL A 324 -18.82 -6.18 14.75
C VAL A 324 -19.80 -5.90 13.61
N PRO A 325 -21.00 -6.51 13.59
CA PRO A 325 -22.02 -6.16 12.62
C PRO A 325 -22.44 -4.69 12.76
N PRO A 326 -22.70 -3.97 11.67
CA PRO A 326 -23.23 -2.61 11.76
C PRO A 326 -24.57 -2.63 12.49
N GLU A 327 -24.67 -1.83 13.56
CA GLU A 327 -25.94 -1.62 14.24
C GLU A 327 -26.87 -0.83 13.31
N TYR A 328 -27.86 -1.51 12.74
CA TYR A 328 -28.96 -0.84 12.07
C TYR A 328 -29.85 -0.22 13.14
N GLN A 329 -29.77 1.10 13.30
CA GLN A 329 -30.89 1.84 13.85
C GLN A 329 -32.05 1.66 12.87
N ILE A 330 -32.98 0.75 13.18
CA ILE A 330 -34.29 0.74 12.55
C ILE A 330 -34.86 2.12 12.79
N ASN A 331 -34.89 2.95 11.74
CA ASN A 331 -35.50 4.27 11.80
C ASN A 331 -36.85 4.11 12.49
N LYS A 332 -36.99 4.72 13.67
CA LYS A 332 -38.32 4.98 14.26
C LYS A 332 -39.18 5.57 13.12
N PRO A 333 -40.47 5.21 13.01
CA PRO A 333 -41.32 5.75 11.97
C PRO A 333 -41.15 7.26 11.99
N LEU A 334 -40.78 7.84 10.84
CA LEU A 334 -40.78 9.29 10.66
C LEU A 334 -42.14 9.77 11.17
N LYS A 335 -42.13 10.64 12.19
CA LYS A 335 -43.37 11.26 12.68
C LYS A 335 -44.10 11.83 11.46
N PRO A 336 -45.44 11.64 11.35
CA PRO A 336 -46.18 12.19 10.24
C PRO A 336 -45.87 13.68 10.13
N ILE A 337 -45.46 14.10 8.93
CA ILE A 337 -45.29 15.52 8.63
C ILE A 337 -46.68 16.14 8.85
N LEU A 338 -46.82 16.95 9.89
CA LEU A 338 -48.02 17.75 10.12
C LEU A 338 -48.22 18.64 8.88
N PRO A 339 -49.46 18.80 8.39
CA PRO A 339 -49.72 19.65 7.24
C PRO A 339 -49.17 21.06 7.50
N PHE A 340 -48.47 21.62 6.52
CA PHE A 340 -48.03 23.00 6.55
C PHE A 340 -49.23 23.92 6.82
N PRO A 341 -49.14 24.87 7.77
CA PRO A 341 -50.17 25.88 7.93
C PRO A 341 -50.27 26.70 6.64
N SER A 342 -51.50 26.90 6.18
CA SER A 342 -51.85 27.70 5.01
C SER A 342 -51.24 29.11 5.08
N LYS A 343 -50.75 29.57 3.93
CA LYS A 343 -50.21 30.92 3.70
C LYS A 343 -51.05 32.01 4.35
N SER A 344 -50.44 32.81 5.21
CA SER A 344 -50.91 34.18 5.53
C SER A 344 -49.76 35.17 5.37
N GLU A 345 -49.91 35.98 4.32
CA GLU A 345 -49.43 37.34 4.05
C GLU A 345 -48.05 37.87 4.50
N LYS A 346 -47.42 38.53 3.53
CA LYS A 346 -46.16 39.27 3.56
C LYS A 346 -46.10 40.32 4.68
N LYS A 347 -44.99 40.36 5.41
CA LYS A 347 -44.36 41.63 5.85
C LYS A 347 -42.85 41.58 5.67
N ASN A 348 -42.35 42.56 4.93
CA ASN A 348 -40.95 42.81 4.60
C ASN A 348 -40.07 42.95 5.86
N SER A 349 -38.86 42.39 5.86
CA SER A 349 -37.72 43.00 6.56
C SER A 349 -36.38 42.64 5.93
N LYS A 350 -35.65 43.69 5.57
CA LYS A 350 -34.33 43.77 4.93
C LYS A 350 -33.19 43.23 5.81
N VAL A 351 -32.96 41.91 5.86
CA VAL A 351 -31.78 41.36 6.59
C VAL A 351 -30.91 40.40 5.76
N LEU A 352 -31.36 39.87 4.62
CA LEU A 352 -30.59 38.85 3.88
C LEU A 352 -29.66 39.39 2.79
N ALA A 353 -29.44 40.71 2.69
CA ALA A 353 -28.59 41.32 1.65
C ALA A 353 -27.19 41.74 2.14
N ARG A 354 -26.67 41.17 3.23
CA ARG A 354 -25.34 41.52 3.79
C ARG A 354 -24.34 40.38 3.94
N PHE A 355 -24.63 39.17 3.44
CA PHE A 355 -23.75 38.01 3.64
C PHE A 355 -23.11 37.42 2.36
N ILE A 356 -23.33 38.03 1.18
CA ILE A 356 -22.81 37.48 -0.10
C ILE A 356 -21.71 38.36 -0.73
N GLU A 357 -21.18 39.38 -0.05
CA GLU A 357 -20.23 40.33 -0.68
C GLU A 357 -18.75 40.22 -0.28
N ASN A 358 -18.30 39.22 0.49
CA ASN A 358 -16.89 39.10 0.85
C ASN A 358 -16.33 37.71 0.59
N PHE A 359 -15.98 37.39 -0.66
CA PHE A 359 -14.82 36.56 -1.03
C PHE A 359 -14.46 36.85 -2.50
N LYS A 360 -13.90 38.03 -2.76
CA LYS A 360 -13.17 38.31 -4.00
C LYS A 360 -11.67 38.07 -3.77
N TYR A 361 -11.10 37.26 -4.65
CA TYR A 361 -9.69 37.01 -4.85
C TYR A 361 -8.81 38.25 -4.61
N GLN A 362 -7.83 38.14 -3.71
CA GLN A 362 -6.70 39.06 -3.67
C GLN A 362 -5.46 38.38 -4.23
N HIS A 363 -5.03 38.91 -5.38
CA HIS A 363 -3.69 38.78 -5.92
C HIS A 363 -2.66 39.19 -4.88
N PHE A 364 -1.66 38.34 -4.62
CA PHE A 364 -0.45 38.75 -3.93
C PHE A 364 0.60 39.22 -4.94
N THR A 365 0.85 40.53 -4.93
CA THR A 365 1.97 41.19 -5.58
C THR A 365 3.25 41.04 -4.75
N ARG A 366 4.36 40.93 -5.48
CA ARG A 366 5.75 40.73 -5.06
C ARG A 366 6.34 42.02 -4.44
N ILE A 367 6.99 41.95 -3.28
CA ILE A 367 7.78 43.05 -2.67
C ILE A 367 9.07 42.46 -2.04
N PRO A 368 10.23 43.17 -2.06
CA PRO A 368 11.54 42.55 -2.26
C PRO A 368 12.32 42.17 -0.98
N SER A 369 13.26 41.27 -1.21
CA SER A 369 14.23 40.65 -0.30
C SER A 369 15.21 41.63 0.37
N ARG A 370 15.41 41.45 1.68
CA ARG A 370 16.64 41.84 2.39
C ARG A 370 17.20 40.64 3.17
N VAL A 371 18.29 40.11 2.63
CA VAL A 371 19.45 39.44 3.25
C VAL A 371 19.20 38.61 4.51
N GLY A 372 19.13 37.29 4.30
CA GLY A 372 19.57 36.24 5.21
C GLY A 372 19.88 35.02 4.34
N PHE A 373 21.09 34.47 4.42
CA PHE A 373 21.46 33.26 3.69
C PHE A 373 20.68 32.07 4.26
N GLU A 374 19.43 31.88 3.83
CA GLU A 374 18.80 30.57 3.88
C GLU A 374 19.50 29.70 2.85
N LYS A 375 20.16 28.64 3.32
CA LYS A 375 20.55 27.54 2.45
C LYS A 375 19.25 26.92 1.94
N VAL A 376 18.75 27.42 0.81
CA VAL A 376 17.73 26.74 0.02
C VAL A 376 18.41 25.48 -0.51
N VAL A 377 18.28 24.39 0.23
CA VAL A 377 18.58 23.06 -0.27
C VAL A 377 17.51 22.78 -1.31
N ILE A 378 17.83 23.02 -2.57
CA ILE A 378 16.98 22.63 -3.68
C ILE A 378 16.95 21.09 -3.66
N PRO A 379 15.80 20.45 -3.41
CA PRO A 379 15.74 19.00 -3.40
C PRO A 379 16.13 18.49 -4.79
N PRO A 380 17.01 17.47 -4.88
CA PRO A 380 17.36 16.89 -6.16
C PRO A 380 16.11 16.29 -6.80
N LYS A 381 15.89 16.61 -8.08
CA LYS A 381 14.91 15.89 -8.89
C LYS A 381 15.43 14.47 -9.10
N PHE A 382 14.97 13.52 -8.30
CA PHE A 382 15.19 12.10 -8.57
C PHE A 382 14.47 11.75 -9.87
N LYS A 383 15.23 11.64 -10.97
CA LYS A 383 14.79 10.89 -12.15
C LYS A 383 14.89 9.42 -11.75
N LEU A 384 13.75 8.82 -11.44
CA LEU A 384 13.65 7.39 -11.20
C LEU A 384 14.06 6.64 -12.49
N CYS A 385 15.31 6.23 -12.57
CA CYS A 385 15.86 5.46 -13.68
C CYS A 385 15.71 3.97 -13.36
N PHE A 386 14.48 3.45 -13.46
CA PHE A 386 14.28 2.00 -13.47
C PHE A 386 14.82 1.46 -14.81
N VAL A 387 15.86 0.62 -14.77
CA VAL A 387 16.48 -0.04 -15.94
C VAL A 387 15.64 -1.23 -16.40
#